data_AF-A0A9P7SYM9-F1
#
_entry.id   AF-A0A9P7SYM9-F1
#
_cell.length_a   1.000
_cell.length_b   1.000
_cell.length_c   1.000
_cell.angle_alpha   90.00
_cell.angle_beta   90.00
_cell.angle_gamma   90.00
#
_symmetry.space_group_name_H-M   'P 1'
#
loop_
_entity.id
_entity.type
_entity.pdbx_description
1 polymer ?
#
loop_
_entity_poly.entity_id
_entity_poly.type
_entity_poly.pdbx_seq_one_letter_code
_entity_poly.pdbx_strand_id
1 'polypeptide(L)'
;MATNITALTRKGRVASNGEIVEAVVALLKHLGIRHVSVGTHSGGTVYALDLLLHHPEILHPDRPYIGIGAPWICPDRSGCRLMAITQSLPRAMIEQTDKLASLVSTFAVPITSAGSGLADIVCSFATAPPVDPEVAFEEVLRPRNMKFVYSGAVHGLSQDAVLLMRRGGSQSGWSDWGDYDELIPRLAEKLRAENQRLKVELFLGQTDFMIGNPCSKGPEWFKTCWEEATQQDNSSIEFSSKVVGGADHDTVWSLKWGAAQQVFGDIGSCTCSVDASGDMCLSRPKPLRPLSV
;
A
#
# COMPACT_ATOMS: atom_id res chain seq x y z
N MET A 1 4.75 10.08 7.60
CA MET A 1 6.16 9.66 7.52
C MET A 1 6.18 8.23 6.99
N ALA A 2 6.39 8.06 5.68
CA ALA A 2 6.60 6.75 5.08
C ALA A 2 8.07 6.40 5.27
N THR A 3 8.37 5.41 6.11
CA THR A 3 9.72 4.88 6.24
C THR A 3 10.00 4.07 4.98
N ASN A 4 10.75 4.64 4.04
CA ASN A 4 11.41 3.86 3.00
C ASN A 4 12.42 2.95 3.71
N ILE A 5 12.01 1.71 4.00
CA ILE A 5 12.94 0.67 4.45
C ILE A 5 13.66 0.18 3.19
N THR A 6 14.59 0.99 2.71
CA THR A 6 15.53 0.56 1.67
C THR A 6 16.47 -0.46 2.31
N ALA A 7 16.58 -1.62 1.68
CA ALA A 7 17.33 -2.79 2.13
C ALA A 7 18.76 -2.45 2.60
N LEU A 8 18.97 -2.39 3.92
CA LEU A 8 20.31 -2.38 4.49
C LEU A 8 20.91 -3.77 4.35
N THR A 9 21.78 -3.95 3.36
CA THR A 9 22.42 -5.24 3.11
C THR A 9 23.91 -5.21 3.42
N ARG A 10 24.36 -6.23 4.17
CA ARG A 10 25.77 -6.50 4.45
C ARG A 10 26.37 -7.16 3.19
N LYS A 11 27.22 -6.45 2.44
CA LYS A 11 28.00 -6.95 1.29
C LYS A 11 27.18 -7.70 0.22
N GLY A 12 26.52 -6.97 -0.68
CA GLY A 12 26.18 -7.43 -2.03
C GLY A 12 25.16 -8.58 -2.14
N ARG A 13 24.52 -8.98 -1.05
CA ARG A 13 23.41 -9.95 -1.04
C ARG A 13 22.09 -9.20 -0.97
N VAL A 14 21.14 -9.54 -1.84
CA VAL A 14 19.79 -8.98 -1.85
C VAL A 14 19.03 -9.48 -0.63
N ALA A 15 18.41 -8.57 0.12
CA ALA A 15 17.52 -8.96 1.22
C ALA A 15 16.27 -9.66 0.64
N SER A 16 15.92 -10.84 1.14
CA SER A 16 14.65 -11.47 0.81
C SER A 16 13.47 -10.70 1.42
N ASN A 17 12.26 -10.96 0.91
CA ASN A 17 11.03 -10.43 1.49
C ASN A 17 10.96 -10.68 3.02
N GLY A 18 11.30 -11.91 3.43
CA GLY A 18 11.37 -12.29 4.85
C GLY A 18 12.41 -11.50 5.66
N GLU A 19 13.57 -11.16 5.10
CA GLU A 19 14.57 -10.34 5.82
C GLU A 19 14.06 -8.91 6.10
N ILE A 20 13.21 -8.35 5.23
CA ILE A 20 12.57 -7.05 5.45
C ILE A 20 11.49 -7.17 6.54
N VAL A 21 10.67 -8.23 6.50
CA VAL A 21 9.66 -8.50 7.53
C VAL A 21 10.28 -8.60 8.92
N GLU A 22 11.37 -9.37 9.06
CA GLU A 22 12.10 -9.51 10.33
C GLU A 22 12.69 -8.18 10.82
N ALA A 23 13.21 -7.36 9.90
CA ALA A 23 13.72 -6.03 10.25
C ALA A 23 12.61 -5.10 10.77
N VAL A 24 11.42 -5.15 10.18
CA VAL A 24 10.24 -4.39 10.64
C VAL A 24 9.84 -4.83 12.05
N VAL A 25 9.70 -6.14 12.29
CA VAL A 25 9.32 -6.67 13.60
C VAL A 25 10.35 -6.31 14.68
N ALA A 26 11.65 -6.44 14.36
CA ALA A 26 12.72 -6.06 15.26
C ALA A 26 12.70 -4.55 15.58
N LEU A 27 12.41 -3.70 14.60
CA LEU A 27 12.28 -2.26 14.79
C LEU A 27 11.09 -1.91 15.69
N LEU A 28 9.91 -2.50 15.44
CA LEU A 28 8.71 -2.28 16.28
C LEU A 28 9.00 -2.67 17.74
N LYS A 29 9.64 -3.82 17.95
CA LYS A 29 10.07 -4.27 19.28
C LYS A 29 11.06 -3.31 19.93
N HIS A 30 12.05 -2.82 19.17
CA HIS A 30 13.02 -1.86 19.67
C HIS A 30 12.38 -0.53 20.09
N LEU A 31 11.38 -0.06 19.33
CA LEU A 31 10.61 1.15 19.62
C LEU A 31 9.54 0.97 20.70
N GLY A 32 9.34 -0.26 21.20
CA GLY A 32 8.28 -0.57 22.17
C GLY A 32 6.86 -0.48 21.60
N ILE A 33 6.72 -0.54 20.27
CA ILE A 33 5.43 -0.51 19.58
C ILE A 33 4.91 -1.95 19.47
N ARG A 34 3.78 -2.22 20.13
CA ARG A 34 3.17 -3.56 20.14
C ARG A 34 2.16 -3.78 19.02
N HIS A 35 1.37 -2.75 18.72
CA HIS A 35 0.30 -2.84 17.75
C HIS A 35 0.35 -1.69 16.75
N VAL A 36 0.06 -1.98 15.49
CA VAL A 36 0.05 -1.03 14.38
C VAL A 36 -1.21 -1.19 13.53
N SER A 37 -1.60 -0.08 12.89
CA SER A 37 -2.46 -0.11 11.70
C SER A 37 -1.56 0.06 10.49
N VAL A 38 -1.78 -0.73 9.44
CA VAL A 38 -0.87 -0.78 8.29
C VAL A 38 -1.40 0.09 7.15
N GLY A 39 -0.54 0.93 6.59
CA GLY A 39 -0.82 1.66 5.35
C GLY A 39 0.22 1.29 4.32
N THR A 40 -0.19 0.95 3.10
CA THR A 40 0.71 0.49 2.05
C THR A 40 0.43 1.14 0.70
N HIS A 41 1.44 1.17 -0.15
CA HIS A 41 1.40 1.73 -1.50
C HIS A 41 2.20 0.85 -2.47
N SER A 42 1.68 0.62 -3.68
CA SER A 42 2.42 -0.05 -4.75
C SER A 42 3.08 -1.36 -4.28
N GLY A 43 4.38 -1.54 -4.54
CA GLY A 43 5.18 -2.70 -4.13
C GLY A 43 5.23 -2.93 -2.62
N GLY A 44 5.02 -1.89 -1.81
CA GLY A 44 4.85 -2.00 -0.36
C GLY A 44 3.79 -3.02 0.03
N THR A 45 2.80 -3.25 -0.83
CA THR A 45 1.69 -4.18 -0.58
C THR A 45 2.18 -5.62 -0.42
N VAL A 46 3.19 -6.02 -1.18
CA VAL A 46 3.80 -7.35 -1.09
C VAL A 46 4.44 -7.55 0.28
N TYR A 47 5.21 -6.57 0.74
CA TYR A 47 5.86 -6.60 2.06
C TYR A 47 4.85 -6.54 3.21
N ALA A 48 3.85 -5.68 3.09
CA ALA A 48 2.82 -5.51 4.11
C ALA A 48 1.99 -6.79 4.30
N LEU A 49 1.61 -7.45 3.21
CA LEU A 49 0.83 -8.68 3.29
C LEU A 49 1.68 -9.87 3.76
N ASP A 50 2.96 -9.93 3.40
CA ASP A 50 3.89 -10.91 3.94
C ASP A 50 4.07 -10.73 5.46
N LEU A 51 4.19 -9.49 5.91
CA LEU A 51 4.23 -9.14 7.34
C LEU A 51 2.95 -9.56 8.06
N LEU A 52 1.77 -9.29 7.52
CA LEU A 52 0.50 -9.67 8.16
C LEU A 52 0.25 -11.18 8.15
N LEU A 53 0.68 -11.88 7.10
CA LEU A 53 0.59 -13.34 7.04
C LEU A 53 1.50 -14.00 8.08
N HIS A 54 2.70 -13.48 8.29
CA HIS A 54 3.67 -14.09 9.21
C HIS A 54 3.52 -13.60 10.66
N HIS A 55 3.16 -12.33 10.85
CA HIS A 55 3.07 -11.66 12.15
C HIS A 55 1.73 -10.95 12.39
N PRO A 56 0.59 -11.64 12.33
CA PRO A 56 -0.72 -11.02 12.58
C PRO A 56 -0.87 -10.46 14.01
N GLU A 57 -0.04 -10.89 14.97
CA GLU A 57 -0.01 -10.39 16.35
C GLU A 57 0.34 -8.89 16.47
N ILE A 58 0.95 -8.31 15.43
CA ILE A 58 1.27 -6.87 15.39
C ILE A 58 0.03 -6.01 15.10
N LEU A 59 -1.07 -6.60 14.64
CA LEU A 59 -2.30 -5.86 14.41
C LEU A 59 -2.92 -5.46 15.75
N HIS A 60 -3.63 -4.34 15.76
CA HIS A 60 -4.38 -3.93 16.95
C HIS A 60 -5.49 -4.94 17.26
N PRO A 61 -5.65 -5.42 18.51
CA PRO A 61 -6.62 -6.47 18.84
C PRO A 61 -8.07 -6.06 18.55
N ASP A 62 -8.43 -4.81 18.86
CA ASP A 62 -9.81 -4.33 18.68
C ASP A 62 -10.10 -3.67 17.32
N ARG A 63 -9.05 -3.21 16.60
CA ARG A 63 -9.17 -2.46 15.34
C ARG A 63 -8.06 -2.84 14.34
N PRO A 64 -7.96 -4.13 13.99
CA PRO A 64 -6.99 -4.61 13.02
C PRO A 64 -7.32 -4.02 11.65
N TYR A 65 -6.36 -3.30 11.07
CA TYR A 65 -6.61 -2.47 9.89
C TYR A 65 -5.44 -2.48 8.91
N ILE A 66 -5.76 -2.56 7.61
CA ILE A 66 -4.85 -2.27 6.51
C ILE A 66 -5.51 -1.38 5.45
N GLY A 67 -4.85 -0.28 5.11
CA GLY A 67 -5.20 0.59 3.98
C GLY A 67 -4.22 0.35 2.82
N ILE A 68 -4.74 -0.03 1.66
CA ILE A 68 -3.96 -0.41 0.46
C ILE A 68 -4.19 0.63 -0.64
N GLY A 69 -3.19 1.42 -0.98
CA GLY A 69 -3.25 2.38 -2.07
C GLY A 69 -2.52 1.87 -3.31
N ALA A 70 -3.21 1.78 -4.45
CA ALA A 70 -2.64 1.42 -5.74
C ALA A 70 -1.67 0.21 -5.64
N PRO A 71 -2.15 -0.98 -5.24
CA PRO A 71 -1.28 -2.12 -4.94
C PRO A 71 -0.47 -2.54 -6.16
N TRP A 72 0.75 -3.05 -5.96
CA TRP A 72 1.47 -3.65 -7.06
C TRP A 72 0.82 -4.97 -7.49
N ILE A 73 0.51 -5.09 -8.78
CA ILE A 73 -0.05 -6.28 -9.41
C ILE A 73 0.91 -6.67 -10.54
N CYS A 74 1.40 -7.90 -10.50
CA CYS A 74 2.34 -8.40 -11.50
C CYS A 74 1.75 -8.25 -12.92
N PRO A 75 2.54 -7.86 -13.93
CA PRO A 75 2.02 -7.65 -15.29
C PRO A 75 1.36 -8.88 -15.92
N ASP A 76 1.76 -10.09 -15.52
CA ASP A 76 1.11 -11.34 -15.92
C ASP A 76 -0.37 -11.41 -15.49
N ARG A 77 -0.71 -10.76 -14.37
CA ARG A 77 -2.08 -10.63 -13.85
C ARG A 77 -2.75 -9.39 -14.41
N SER A 78 -2.09 -8.22 -14.38
CA SER A 78 -2.71 -6.96 -14.78
C SER A 78 -2.96 -6.81 -16.28
N GLY A 79 -2.14 -7.46 -17.12
CA GLY A 79 -2.20 -7.29 -18.57
C GLY A 79 -1.70 -5.91 -19.06
N CYS A 80 -1.10 -5.11 -18.17
CA CYS A 80 -0.54 -3.81 -18.50
C CYS A 80 0.66 -3.97 -19.45
N ARG A 81 0.44 -3.69 -20.74
CA ARG A 81 1.43 -3.94 -21.80
C ARG A 81 2.76 -3.22 -21.57
N LEU A 82 2.73 -2.00 -21.03
CA LEU A 82 3.94 -1.24 -20.74
C LEU A 82 4.79 -1.95 -19.68
N MET A 83 4.17 -2.39 -18.59
CA MET A 83 4.87 -3.13 -17.54
C MET A 83 5.21 -4.57 -17.95
N ALA A 84 4.44 -5.19 -18.84
CA ALA A 84 4.77 -6.50 -19.42
C ALA A 84 6.06 -6.43 -20.26
N ILE A 85 6.25 -5.34 -21.01
CA ILE A 85 7.53 -5.08 -21.71
C ILE A 85 8.65 -4.98 -20.68
N THR A 86 8.49 -4.19 -19.61
CA THR A 86 9.49 -4.07 -18.53
C THR A 86 9.79 -5.42 -17.89
N GLN A 87 8.77 -6.23 -17.61
CA GLN A 87 8.93 -7.57 -17.04
C GLN A 87 9.73 -8.46 -17.99
N SER A 88 9.54 -8.35 -19.31
CA SER A 88 10.24 -9.14 -20.34
C SER A 88 11.72 -8.79 -20.52
N LEU A 89 12.20 -7.69 -19.95
CA LEU A 89 13.59 -7.26 -20.09
C LEU A 89 14.57 -8.24 -19.43
N PRO A 90 15.80 -8.39 -19.97
CA PRO A 90 16.85 -9.13 -19.29
C PRO A 90 17.08 -8.59 -17.88
N ARG A 91 17.28 -9.50 -16.92
CA ARG A 91 17.52 -9.16 -15.51
C ARG A 91 18.60 -8.10 -15.32
N ALA A 92 19.68 -8.15 -16.09
CA ALA A 92 20.77 -7.17 -16.05
C ALA A 92 20.33 -5.72 -16.33
N MET A 93 19.22 -5.52 -17.08
CA MET A 93 18.64 -4.19 -17.33
C MET A 93 17.71 -3.75 -16.19
N ILE A 94 16.95 -4.68 -15.61
CA ILE A 94 16.12 -4.41 -14.41
C ILE A 94 17.02 -4.10 -13.20
N GLU A 95 18.17 -4.74 -13.10
CA GLU A 95 19.17 -4.47 -12.05
C GLU A 95 19.84 -3.09 -12.18
N GLN A 96 19.63 -2.39 -13.30
CA GLN A 96 20.14 -1.02 -13.52
C GLN A 96 19.07 0.05 -13.25
N THR A 97 17.91 -0.29 -12.71
CA THR A 97 16.82 0.68 -12.45
C THR A 97 17.25 1.79 -11.48
N ASP A 98 18.09 1.47 -10.50
CA ASP A 98 18.75 2.42 -9.60
C ASP A 98 19.66 3.43 -10.33
N LYS A 99 20.35 3.00 -11.40
CA LYS A 99 21.17 3.85 -12.28
C LYS A 99 20.35 4.64 -13.29
N LEU A 100 19.17 4.16 -13.62
CA LEU A 100 18.21 4.80 -14.53
C LEU A 100 17.09 5.54 -13.78
N ALA A 101 17.21 5.74 -12.47
CA ALA A 101 16.20 6.41 -11.65
C ALA A 101 15.85 7.82 -12.17
N SER A 102 16.82 8.50 -12.79
CA SER A 102 16.62 9.79 -13.49
C SER A 102 15.80 9.69 -14.78
N LEU A 103 15.68 8.52 -15.40
CA LEU A 103 14.80 8.27 -16.54
C LEU A 103 13.38 7.91 -16.10
N VAL A 104 13.21 7.22 -14.97
CA VAL A 104 11.88 6.94 -14.38
C VAL A 104 11.21 8.23 -13.91
N SER A 105 11.98 9.20 -13.38
CA SER A 105 11.44 10.55 -13.11
C SER A 105 10.95 11.28 -14.36
N THR A 106 11.37 10.88 -15.56
CA THR A 106 10.90 11.42 -16.84
C THR A 106 9.57 10.79 -17.28
N PHE A 107 9.30 9.54 -16.90
CA PHE A 107 8.00 8.88 -17.14
C PHE A 107 6.93 9.28 -16.11
N ALA A 108 7.33 9.82 -14.96
CA ALA A 108 6.45 10.47 -13.98
C ALA A 108 6.07 11.91 -14.37
N VAL A 109 6.52 12.40 -15.54
CA VAL A 109 5.98 13.64 -16.12
C VAL A 109 4.58 13.31 -16.66
N PRO A 110 3.53 14.01 -16.23
CA PRO A 110 2.19 13.76 -16.73
C PRO A 110 2.18 13.85 -18.26
N ILE A 111 1.75 12.81 -18.95
CA ILE A 111 1.29 12.95 -20.34
C ILE A 111 -0.07 13.66 -20.29
N THR A 112 -0.08 14.93 -19.89
CA THR A 112 -1.20 15.83 -20.11
C THR A 112 -1.10 16.37 -21.53
N SER A 113 -1.28 15.51 -22.54
CA SER A 113 -1.54 15.96 -23.91
C SER A 113 -2.00 14.82 -24.80
N ALA A 114 -3.31 14.70 -24.99
CA ALA A 114 -3.96 14.73 -26.31
C ALA A 114 -5.40 14.20 -26.19
N GLY A 115 -6.38 15.10 -26.04
CA GLY A 115 -7.78 14.73 -26.26
C GLY A 115 -8.85 15.54 -25.54
N SER A 116 -8.85 16.87 -25.62
CA SER A 116 -10.09 17.69 -25.44
C SER A 116 -9.85 19.15 -25.87
N GLY A 117 -9.56 19.34 -27.17
CA GLY A 117 -9.65 20.68 -27.75
C GLY A 117 -11.12 21.14 -27.76
N LEU A 118 -11.35 22.39 -27.32
CA LEU A 118 -12.58 23.21 -27.43
C LEU A 118 -13.54 23.35 -26.22
N ALA A 119 -13.18 22.91 -25.00
CA ALA A 119 -13.97 23.26 -23.79
C ALA A 119 -13.39 24.44 -22.97
N ASP A 120 -12.10 24.75 -23.12
CA ASP A 120 -11.38 25.68 -22.23
C ASP A 120 -11.66 27.17 -22.44
N ILE A 121 -12.42 27.56 -23.47
CA ILE A 121 -12.74 28.98 -23.71
C ILE A 121 -13.96 29.45 -22.89
N VAL A 122 -14.74 28.53 -22.29
CA VAL A 122 -15.99 28.90 -21.57
C VAL A 122 -15.84 28.96 -20.04
N CYS A 123 -14.76 28.45 -19.44
CA CYS A 123 -14.61 28.42 -17.98
C CYS A 123 -13.77 29.57 -17.35
N SER A 124 -13.41 30.61 -18.11
CA SER A 124 -12.63 31.75 -17.60
C SER A 124 -13.35 32.67 -16.58
N PHE A 125 -14.54 32.28 -16.09
CA PHE A 125 -15.30 33.02 -15.07
C PHE A 125 -15.62 32.21 -13.80
N ALA A 126 -15.08 31.00 -13.64
CA ALA A 126 -15.18 30.28 -12.37
C ALA A 126 -13.97 30.61 -11.49
N THR A 127 -14.20 31.33 -10.40
CA THR A 127 -13.20 31.46 -9.32
C THR A 127 -12.84 30.06 -8.82
N ALA A 128 -11.59 29.65 -9.02
CA ALA A 128 -11.08 28.41 -8.45
C ALA A 128 -11.33 28.42 -6.93
N PRO A 129 -11.78 27.30 -6.33
CA PRO A 129 -11.94 27.23 -4.88
C PRO A 129 -10.59 27.53 -4.19
N PRO A 130 -10.60 28.13 -2.99
CA PRO A 130 -9.38 28.35 -2.23
C PRO A 130 -8.69 27.00 -1.99
N VAL A 131 -7.45 26.89 -2.44
CA VAL A 131 -6.64 25.67 -2.26
C VAL A 131 -6.30 25.54 -0.78
N ASP A 132 -6.57 24.38 -0.20
CA ASP A 132 -6.20 24.05 1.18
C ASP A 132 -4.68 24.27 1.39
N PRO A 133 -4.26 25.05 2.42
CA PRO A 133 -2.85 25.31 2.69
C PRO A 133 -1.99 24.05 2.87
N GLU A 134 -2.55 22.97 3.43
CA GLU A 134 -1.83 21.70 3.63
C GLU A 134 -1.62 20.96 2.30
N VAL A 135 -2.62 20.99 1.43
CA VAL A 135 -2.51 20.46 0.05
C VAL A 135 -1.50 21.26 -0.76
N ALA A 136 -1.53 22.59 -0.66
CA ALA A 136 -0.55 23.45 -1.33
C ALA A 136 0.87 23.17 -0.82
N PHE A 137 1.02 22.95 0.50
CA PHE A 137 2.30 22.62 1.11
C PHE A 137 2.84 21.26 0.61
N GLU A 138 2.00 20.22 0.57
CA GLU A 138 2.37 18.91 0.03
C GLU A 138 2.82 19.00 -1.44
N GLU A 139 2.05 19.68 -2.29
CA GLU A 139 2.39 19.83 -3.72
C GLU A 139 3.72 20.58 -3.93
N VAL A 140 4.04 21.56 -3.08
CA VAL A 140 5.35 22.25 -3.09
C VAL A 140 6.49 21.33 -2.64
N LEU A 141 6.24 20.45 -1.66
CA LEU A 141 7.25 19.53 -1.14
C LEU A 141 7.48 18.32 -2.05
N ARG A 142 6.44 17.84 -2.76
CA ARG A 142 6.50 16.63 -3.58
C ARG A 142 7.71 16.57 -4.52
N PRO A 143 8.00 17.57 -5.38
CA PRO A 143 9.17 17.51 -6.25
C PRO A 143 10.50 17.53 -5.47
N ARG A 144 10.54 18.19 -4.31
CA ARG A 144 11.73 18.23 -3.45
C ARG A 144 11.96 16.89 -2.76
N ASN A 145 10.90 16.26 -2.28
CA ASN A 145 10.93 14.92 -1.68
C ASN A 145 11.36 13.88 -2.70
N MET A 146 10.79 13.91 -3.91
CA MET A 146 11.20 13.03 -5.01
C MET A 146 12.68 13.22 -5.35
N LYS A 147 13.13 14.48 -5.49
CA LYS A 147 14.54 14.78 -5.71
C LYS A 147 15.42 14.26 -4.57
N PHE A 148 15.00 14.44 -3.32
CA PHE A 148 15.76 13.96 -2.16
C PHE A 148 15.87 12.43 -2.16
N VAL A 149 14.76 11.71 -2.35
CA VAL A 149 14.70 10.24 -2.45
C VAL A 149 15.63 9.74 -3.55
N TYR A 150 15.58 10.33 -4.74
CA TYR A 150 16.43 9.94 -5.88
C TYR A 150 17.87 10.45 -5.78
N SER A 151 18.15 11.46 -4.95
CA SER A 151 19.52 11.94 -4.68
C SER A 151 20.24 11.10 -3.63
N GLY A 152 19.49 10.34 -2.83
CA GLY A 152 20.05 9.34 -1.93
C GLY A 152 20.59 8.13 -2.69
N ALA A 153 21.30 7.27 -1.98
CA ALA A 153 21.66 5.95 -2.50
C ALA A 153 20.39 5.11 -2.66
N VAL A 154 19.74 5.16 -3.83
CA VAL A 154 18.63 4.28 -4.24
C VAL A 154 19.07 2.83 -4.48
N HIS A 155 20.18 2.41 -3.87
CA HIS A 155 20.68 1.05 -3.83
C HIS A 155 19.65 0.19 -3.10
N GLY A 156 18.78 -0.47 -3.86
CA GLY A 156 17.62 -1.21 -3.35
C GLY A 156 16.46 -1.19 -4.34
N LEU A 157 16.27 -0.10 -5.10
CA LEU A 157 15.18 0.03 -6.07
C LEU A 157 15.27 -1.04 -7.17
N SER A 158 16.48 -1.35 -7.63
CA SER A 158 16.74 -2.43 -8.57
C SER A 158 16.39 -3.80 -7.99
N GLN A 159 16.64 -4.02 -6.70
CA GLN A 159 16.31 -5.27 -6.01
C GLN A 159 14.80 -5.41 -5.82
N ASP A 160 14.12 -4.34 -5.42
CA ASP A 160 12.67 -4.28 -5.35
C ASP A 160 12.06 -4.55 -6.72
N ALA A 161 12.58 -3.95 -7.79
CA ALA A 161 12.09 -4.22 -9.15
C ALA A 161 12.25 -5.70 -9.54
N VAL A 162 13.37 -6.34 -9.20
CA VAL A 162 13.57 -7.78 -9.44
C VAL A 162 12.58 -8.63 -8.62
N LEU A 163 12.36 -8.31 -7.35
CA LEU A 163 11.41 -9.02 -6.49
C LEU A 163 9.98 -8.85 -7.00
N LEU A 164 9.54 -7.60 -7.21
CA LEU A 164 8.19 -7.24 -7.61
C LEU A 164 7.83 -7.82 -8.99
N MET A 165 8.80 -7.90 -9.91
CA MET A 165 8.65 -8.56 -11.21
C MET A 165 8.77 -10.09 -11.17
N ARG A 166 8.96 -10.68 -9.98
CA ARG A 166 9.16 -12.13 -9.75
C ARG A 166 10.30 -12.69 -10.60
N ARG A 167 11.39 -11.92 -10.71
CA ARG A 167 12.58 -12.28 -11.49
C ARG A 167 13.73 -12.84 -10.62
N GLY A 168 13.48 -13.07 -9.33
CA GLY A 168 14.46 -13.59 -8.38
C GLY A 168 14.33 -15.10 -8.14
N GLY A 169 15.33 -15.89 -8.58
CA GLY A 169 15.55 -17.27 -8.12
C GLY A 169 14.43 -18.30 -8.34
N SER A 170 14.56 -19.49 -7.75
CA SER A 170 13.74 -20.69 -7.99
C SER A 170 12.35 -20.69 -7.32
N GLN A 171 11.92 -19.59 -6.71
CA GLN A 171 10.61 -19.50 -6.07
C GLN A 171 9.60 -18.91 -7.06
N SER A 172 8.50 -19.63 -7.28
CA SER A 172 7.34 -19.08 -7.99
C SER A 172 6.61 -18.11 -7.06
N GLY A 173 6.68 -16.81 -7.33
CA GLY A 173 5.95 -15.80 -6.57
C GLY A 173 6.84 -14.84 -5.77
N TRP A 174 6.24 -14.18 -4.77
CA TRP A 174 6.92 -13.18 -3.95
C TRP A 174 7.45 -13.71 -2.60
N SER A 175 6.91 -14.83 -2.12
CA SER A 175 7.34 -15.55 -0.91
C SER A 175 6.83 -17.00 -0.95
N ASP A 176 6.74 -17.66 0.21
CA ASP A 176 6.16 -19.01 0.39
C ASP A 176 4.66 -19.10 0.01
N TRP A 177 4.01 -17.97 -0.24
CA TRP A 177 2.59 -17.86 -0.60
C TRP A 177 2.32 -17.57 -2.07
N GLY A 178 3.34 -17.47 -2.92
CA GLY A 178 3.11 -17.31 -4.35
C GLY A 178 2.57 -15.93 -4.74
N ASP A 179 1.25 -15.85 -4.93
CA ASP A 179 0.49 -14.69 -5.42
C ASP A 179 -0.77 -14.43 -4.56
N TYR A 180 -1.49 -13.34 -4.79
CA TYR A 180 -2.57 -12.87 -3.91
C TYR A 180 -3.76 -13.85 -3.81
N ASP A 181 -4.02 -14.64 -4.86
CA ASP A 181 -5.02 -15.70 -4.91
C ASP A 181 -4.71 -16.87 -3.94
N GLU A 182 -3.45 -17.08 -3.60
CA GLU A 182 -3.02 -18.06 -2.59
C GLU A 182 -2.84 -17.42 -1.20
N LEU A 183 -2.34 -16.17 -1.14
CA LEU A 183 -2.10 -15.48 0.13
C LEU A 183 -3.38 -15.12 0.87
N ILE A 184 -4.38 -14.56 0.18
CA ILE A 184 -5.55 -13.98 0.85
C ILE A 184 -6.38 -15.07 1.57
N PRO A 185 -6.65 -16.24 0.98
CA PRO A 185 -7.29 -17.35 1.70
C PRO A 185 -6.48 -17.82 2.90
N ARG A 186 -5.15 -17.96 2.78
CA ARG A 186 -4.26 -18.34 3.89
C ARG A 186 -4.28 -17.32 5.02
N LEU A 187 -4.29 -16.03 4.70
CA LEU A 187 -4.40 -14.96 5.69
C LEU A 187 -5.74 -15.03 6.43
N ALA A 188 -6.84 -15.22 5.70
CA ALA A 188 -8.17 -15.36 6.30
C ALA A 188 -8.23 -16.55 7.28
N GLU A 189 -7.65 -17.69 6.90
CA GLU A 189 -7.53 -18.87 7.75
C GLU A 189 -6.72 -18.61 9.01
N LYS A 190 -5.55 -17.97 8.88
CA LYS A 190 -4.70 -17.65 10.03
C LYS A 190 -5.40 -16.71 11.01
N LEU A 191 -6.00 -15.63 10.50
CA LEU A 191 -6.77 -14.69 11.33
C LEU A 191 -7.92 -15.40 12.07
N ARG A 192 -8.61 -16.32 11.40
CA ARG A 192 -9.70 -17.10 12.02
C ARG A 192 -9.18 -18.03 13.11
N ALA A 193 -8.07 -18.72 12.89
CA ALA A 193 -7.45 -19.59 13.88
C ALA A 193 -7.04 -18.84 15.15
N GLU A 194 -6.66 -17.57 15.00
CA GLU A 194 -6.27 -16.68 16.09
C GLU A 194 -7.43 -15.85 16.66
N ASN A 195 -8.66 -16.07 16.17
CA ASN A 195 -9.86 -15.30 16.52
C ASN A 195 -9.66 -13.78 16.34
N GLN A 196 -8.91 -13.40 15.31
CA GLN A 196 -8.67 -12.03 14.90
C GLN A 196 -9.53 -11.69 13.68
N ARG A 197 -9.80 -10.39 13.52
CA ARG A 197 -10.43 -9.85 12.31
C ARG A 197 -9.43 -8.98 11.55
N LEU A 198 -9.80 -8.49 10.38
CA LEU A 198 -9.03 -7.50 9.63
C LEU A 198 -9.96 -6.66 8.76
N LYS A 199 -9.96 -5.33 8.97
CA LYS A 199 -10.57 -4.39 8.04
C LYS A 199 -9.55 -4.03 6.95
N VAL A 200 -9.95 -4.20 5.70
CA VAL A 200 -9.14 -3.97 4.51
C VAL A 200 -9.84 -2.91 3.67
N GLU A 201 -9.17 -1.80 3.42
CA GLU A 201 -9.66 -0.76 2.51
C GLU A 201 -8.71 -0.59 1.32
N LEU A 202 -9.22 -0.82 0.12
CA LEU A 202 -8.49 -0.67 -1.13
C LEU A 202 -8.82 0.66 -1.81
N PHE A 203 -7.79 1.43 -2.11
CA PHE A 203 -7.85 2.73 -2.78
C PHE A 203 -7.18 2.60 -4.14
N LEU A 204 -7.96 2.72 -5.22
CA LEU A 204 -7.45 2.69 -6.60
C LEU A 204 -7.45 4.11 -7.18
N GLY A 205 -6.40 4.49 -7.90
CA GLY A 205 -6.43 5.72 -8.71
C GLY A 205 -7.48 5.63 -9.80
N GLN A 206 -8.00 6.78 -10.26
CA GLN A 206 -8.87 6.84 -11.43
C GLN A 206 -8.13 6.35 -12.69
N THR A 207 -6.83 6.65 -12.78
CA THR A 207 -5.93 6.15 -13.82
C THR A 207 -4.76 5.42 -13.19
N ASP A 208 -4.27 4.37 -13.84
CA ASP A 208 -3.11 3.64 -13.34
C ASP A 208 -2.37 2.97 -14.49
N PHE A 209 -1.16 3.46 -14.79
CA PHE A 209 -0.35 2.95 -15.89
C PHE A 209 0.44 1.68 -15.52
N MET A 210 0.52 1.35 -14.23
CA MET A 210 1.32 0.24 -13.72
C MET A 210 0.49 -1.04 -13.61
N ILE A 211 -0.71 -0.94 -13.02
CA ILE A 211 -1.60 -2.08 -12.78
C ILE A 211 -2.90 -2.03 -13.57
N GLY A 212 -3.16 -0.92 -14.28
CA GLY A 212 -4.33 -0.74 -15.12
C GLY A 212 -5.43 0.00 -14.38
N ASN A 213 -6.27 0.70 -15.13
CA ASN A 213 -7.35 1.50 -14.58
C ASN A 213 -8.38 0.63 -13.80
N PRO A 214 -9.20 1.23 -12.93
CA PRO A 214 -10.34 0.53 -12.34
C PRO A 214 -11.21 -0.18 -13.39
N CYS A 215 -11.82 -1.30 -13.01
CA CYS A 215 -12.57 -2.19 -13.91
C CYS A 215 -11.73 -2.89 -15.00
N SER A 216 -10.39 -2.77 -14.97
CA SER A 216 -9.51 -3.57 -15.82
C SER A 216 -9.07 -4.87 -15.14
N LYS A 217 -8.45 -5.77 -15.91
CA LYS A 217 -8.12 -7.14 -15.49
C LYS A 217 -7.35 -7.18 -14.16
N GLY A 218 -6.36 -6.32 -13.97
CA GLY A 218 -5.52 -6.31 -12.77
C GLY A 218 -6.30 -5.97 -11.50
N PRO A 219 -6.83 -4.75 -11.37
CA PRO A 219 -7.55 -4.33 -10.17
C PRO A 219 -8.78 -5.18 -9.88
N GLU A 220 -9.51 -5.64 -10.92
CA GLU A 220 -10.66 -6.53 -10.70
C GLU A 220 -10.23 -7.90 -10.19
N TRP A 221 -9.18 -8.51 -10.77
CA TRP A 221 -8.64 -9.77 -10.24
C TRP A 221 -8.19 -9.63 -8.78
N PHE A 222 -7.49 -8.54 -8.43
CA PHE A 222 -7.06 -8.29 -7.05
C PHE A 222 -8.25 -8.13 -6.10
N LYS A 223 -9.30 -7.38 -6.50
CA LYS A 223 -10.55 -7.25 -5.73
C LYS A 223 -11.22 -8.60 -5.52
N THR A 224 -11.33 -9.42 -6.58
CA THR A 224 -11.94 -10.74 -6.50
C THR A 224 -11.25 -11.62 -5.45
N CYS A 225 -9.91 -11.61 -5.37
CA CYS A 225 -9.21 -12.39 -4.35
C CYS A 225 -9.62 -12.03 -2.91
N TRP A 226 -9.91 -10.74 -2.64
CA TRP A 226 -10.42 -10.30 -1.33
C TRP A 226 -11.90 -10.61 -1.15
N GLU A 227 -12.73 -10.34 -2.17
CA GLU A 227 -14.17 -10.58 -2.13
C GLU A 227 -14.49 -12.06 -1.88
N GLU A 228 -13.79 -12.98 -2.54
CA GLU A 228 -13.94 -14.43 -2.33
C GLU A 228 -13.62 -14.86 -0.89
N ALA A 229 -12.61 -14.25 -0.27
CA ALA A 229 -12.29 -14.52 1.13
C ALA A 229 -13.33 -13.97 2.10
N THR A 230 -14.07 -12.91 1.72
CA THR A 230 -15.15 -12.34 2.55
C THR A 230 -16.46 -13.11 2.51
N GLN A 231 -16.70 -13.89 1.45
CA GLN A 231 -17.97 -14.62 1.26
C GLN A 231 -18.11 -15.88 2.12
N GLN A 232 -17.08 -16.25 2.89
CA GLN A 232 -17.13 -17.40 3.78
C GLN A 232 -17.99 -17.10 5.02
N ASP A 233 -18.85 -18.03 5.45
CA ASP A 233 -19.83 -17.89 6.56
C ASP A 233 -19.22 -17.48 7.92
N ASN A 234 -17.89 -17.46 8.04
CA ASN A 234 -17.15 -16.97 9.21
C ASN A 234 -15.91 -16.16 8.78
N SER A 235 -16.13 -15.17 7.90
CA SER A 235 -15.05 -14.32 7.41
C SER A 235 -14.42 -13.49 8.54
N SER A 236 -13.12 -13.67 8.71
CA SER A 236 -12.26 -12.81 9.52
C SER A 236 -11.94 -11.48 8.82
N ILE A 237 -12.25 -11.33 7.53
CA ILE A 237 -11.90 -10.16 6.73
C ILE A 237 -13.16 -9.35 6.39
N GLU A 238 -13.07 -8.04 6.59
CA GLU A 238 -14.01 -7.04 6.09
C GLU A 238 -13.31 -6.25 4.99
N PHE A 239 -13.78 -6.35 3.75
CA PHE A 239 -13.15 -5.73 2.59
C PHE A 239 -14.03 -4.64 1.99
N SER A 240 -13.42 -3.50 1.68
CA SER A 240 -14.02 -2.46 0.85
C SER A 240 -13.02 -1.98 -0.19
N SER A 241 -13.53 -1.49 -1.31
CA SER A 241 -12.72 -0.86 -2.35
C SER A 241 -13.36 0.42 -2.84
N LYS A 242 -12.53 1.39 -3.24
CA LYS A 242 -12.99 2.64 -3.85
C LYS A 242 -12.01 3.17 -4.89
N VAL A 243 -12.58 3.87 -5.86
CA VAL A 243 -11.83 4.65 -6.85
C VAL A 243 -11.70 6.08 -6.35
N VAL A 244 -10.47 6.56 -6.29
CA VAL A 244 -10.11 7.92 -5.89
C VAL A 244 -10.06 8.79 -7.14
N GLY A 245 -11.10 9.60 -7.32
CA GLY A 245 -11.24 10.49 -8.49
C GLY A 245 -10.07 11.47 -8.61
N GLY A 246 -9.54 11.65 -9.82
CA GLY A 246 -8.40 12.53 -10.12
C GLY A 246 -7.03 11.96 -9.73
N ALA A 247 -6.96 10.93 -8.89
CA ALA A 247 -5.71 10.30 -8.51
C ALA A 247 -5.19 9.33 -9.56
N ASP A 248 -3.88 9.11 -9.54
CA ASP A 248 -3.18 8.08 -10.30
C ASP A 248 -2.47 7.08 -9.37
N HIS A 249 -1.65 6.18 -9.94
CA HIS A 249 -0.87 5.19 -9.19
C HIS A 249 -0.08 5.85 -8.05
N ASP A 250 0.60 6.96 -8.31
CA ASP A 250 1.55 7.57 -7.38
C ASP A 250 0.89 8.55 -6.40
N THR A 251 -0.28 9.08 -6.75
CA THR A 251 -0.92 10.16 -6.00
C THR A 251 -2.10 9.72 -5.16
N VAL A 252 -2.48 8.44 -5.13
CA VAL A 252 -3.65 7.95 -4.38
C VAL A 252 -3.67 8.36 -2.91
N TRP A 253 -2.51 8.52 -2.28
CA TRP A 253 -2.35 8.94 -0.89
C TRP A 253 -2.21 10.46 -0.67
N SER A 254 -2.16 11.26 -1.74
CA SER A 254 -2.04 12.71 -1.63
C SER A 254 -3.22 13.31 -0.86
N LEU A 255 -2.94 14.31 -0.03
CA LEU A 255 -3.93 14.96 0.83
C LEU A 255 -5.09 15.54 0.02
N LYS A 256 -4.81 16.01 -1.19
CA LYS A 256 -5.81 16.58 -2.12
C LYS A 256 -6.98 15.66 -2.43
N TRP A 257 -6.81 14.33 -2.28
CA TRP A 257 -7.86 13.36 -2.59
C TRP A 257 -8.60 12.82 -1.37
N GLY A 258 -8.18 13.18 -0.15
CA GLY A 258 -8.85 12.80 1.09
C GLY A 258 -8.75 11.31 1.46
N ALA A 259 -8.09 10.47 0.66
CA ALA A 259 -7.90 9.05 0.96
C ALA A 259 -7.19 8.83 2.29
N ALA A 260 -6.04 9.49 2.49
CA ALA A 260 -5.28 9.42 3.74
C ALA A 260 -6.11 9.94 4.93
N GLN A 261 -6.84 11.05 4.76
CA GLN A 261 -7.69 11.62 5.80
C GLN A 261 -8.78 10.62 6.24
N GLN A 262 -9.43 9.93 5.29
CA GLN A 262 -10.38 8.87 5.61
C GLN A 262 -9.71 7.77 6.43
N VAL A 263 -8.55 7.26 6.00
CA VAL A 263 -7.83 6.21 6.73
C VAL A 263 -7.54 6.62 8.17
N PHE A 264 -6.98 7.81 8.39
CA PHE A 264 -6.70 8.29 9.74
C PHE A 264 -7.97 8.53 10.56
N GLY A 265 -9.06 8.98 9.93
CA GLY A 265 -10.38 9.11 10.55
C GLY A 265 -10.95 7.76 10.99
N ASP A 266 -10.85 6.74 10.14
CA ASP A 266 -11.34 5.39 10.40
C ASP A 266 -10.53 4.69 11.49
N ILE A 267 -9.20 4.85 11.48
CA ILE A 267 -8.33 4.31 12.54
C ILE A 267 -8.58 5.05 13.87
N GLY A 268 -8.85 6.36 13.80
CA GLY A 268 -9.03 7.24 14.96
C GLY A 268 -10.42 7.22 15.57
N SER A 269 -11.45 6.86 14.81
CA SER A 269 -12.83 6.79 15.30
C SER A 269 -13.03 5.53 16.15
N CYS A 270 -13.08 5.72 17.48
CA CYS A 270 -13.58 4.68 18.38
C CYS A 270 -15.05 4.42 18.04
N THR A 271 -15.38 3.21 17.61
CA THR A 271 -16.76 2.73 17.64
C THR A 271 -17.16 2.61 19.11
N CYS A 272 -17.76 3.68 19.63
CA CYS A 272 -18.50 3.62 20.88
C CYS A 272 -19.73 2.77 20.57
N SER A 273 -19.70 1.48 20.91
CA SER A 273 -20.91 0.68 20.94
C SER A 273 -21.81 1.25 22.01
N VAL A 274 -22.85 1.98 21.60
CA VAL A 274 -23.94 2.38 22.48
C VAL A 274 -24.69 1.11 22.82
N ASP A 275 -24.72 0.76 24.11
CA ASP A 275 -25.55 -0.34 24.56
C ASP A 275 -27.04 0.04 24.43
N ALA A 276 -27.93 -0.96 24.47
CA ALA A 276 -29.38 -0.77 24.33
C ALA A 276 -30.01 0.11 25.44
N SER A 277 -29.20 0.63 26.37
CA SER A 277 -29.58 1.49 27.47
C SER A 277 -29.34 2.98 27.17
N GLY A 278 -28.65 3.31 26.08
CA GLY A 278 -28.31 4.69 25.72
C GLY A 278 -27.18 5.31 26.54
N ASP A 279 -26.44 4.50 27.32
CA ASP A 279 -25.34 4.99 28.14
C ASP A 279 -23.99 4.84 27.42
N MET A 280 -23.21 5.93 27.45
CA MET A 280 -21.90 5.99 26.82
C MET A 280 -20.89 5.18 27.64
N CYS A 281 -20.64 3.93 27.25
CA CYS A 281 -19.67 3.07 27.91
C CYS A 281 -18.23 3.54 27.61
N LEU A 282 -17.72 4.49 28.40
CA LEU A 282 -16.29 4.79 28.47
C LEU A 282 -15.59 3.63 29.18
N SER A 283 -15.18 2.60 28.45
CA SER A 283 -14.25 1.59 28.96
C SER A 283 -12.88 2.25 29.17
N ARG A 284 -12.69 2.83 30.36
CA ARG A 284 -11.36 3.27 30.81
C ARG A 284 -10.41 2.08 30.75
N PRO A 285 -9.16 2.25 30.27
CA PRO A 285 -8.13 1.24 30.43
C PRO A 285 -8.04 0.86 31.92
N LYS A 286 -8.14 -0.43 32.24
CA LYS A 286 -7.89 -0.91 33.61
C LYS A 286 -6.49 -0.43 34.01
N PRO A 287 -6.32 0.25 35.16
CA PRO A 287 -5.00 0.62 35.62
C PRO A 287 -4.15 -0.64 35.77
N LEU A 288 -2.96 -0.60 35.16
CA LEU A 288 -1.95 -1.64 35.29
C LEU A 288 -1.71 -1.89 36.78
N ARG A 289 -1.89 -3.14 37.22
CA ARG A 289 -1.49 -3.52 38.58
C ARG A 289 0.03 -3.37 38.69
N PRO A 290 0.54 -2.72 39.75
CA PRO A 290 1.98 -2.70 39.99
C PRO A 290 2.47 -4.13 40.22
N LEU A 291 3.55 -4.49 39.53
CA LEU A 291 4.31 -5.70 39.79
C LEU A 291 4.84 -5.61 41.23
N SER A 292 4.44 -6.55 42.08
CA SER A 292 5.13 -6.82 43.34
C SER A 292 6.54 -7.35 43.04
N VAL A 293 7.51 -6.73 43.71
CA VAL A 293 8.96 -6.94 43.65
C VAL A 293 9.37 -8.40 43.65
#